data_AF-A0A957RJU2-F1
#
_entry.id   AF-A0A957RJU2-F1
#
_cell.length_a   1.000
_cell.length_b   1.000
_cell.length_c   1.000
_cell.angle_alpha   90.00
_cell.angle_beta   90.00
_cell.angle_gamma   90.00
#
_symmetry.space_group_name_H-M   'P 1'
#
loop_
_entity.id
_entity.type
_entity.pdbx_description
1 polymer ?
#
loop_
_entity_poly.entity_id
_entity_poly.type
_entity_poly.pdbx_seq_one_letter_code
_entity_poly.pdbx_strand_id
1 'polypeptide(L)'
;MDDVFLPGLKLGEAFYAEAVRPLLDETFPGLPHAAALIGSGSEILGFDDEMSTDHHYGPRVMLFLADDADPSLPDAIRQMLADRLPYRFRGYPTSFTAPNPDDNGVQLLEAVESGPVNHRVEIFTVPEFMTGYLGIDLAQPLTPDVWLALPQQRLRTTVGGAVYHDEVGLEAVRQRLAWYPRDVWLYLLAAGWARIGQEEHLMGRAGYAGDEIGSALIGARLVRDVMRLCFLMERTYAPYPKWFGTAFRQLACGPELAPVLE
;
A
#
# COMPACT_ATOMS: atom_id res chain seq x y z
N MET A 1 -17.32 21.75 14.75
CA MET A 1 -16.30 22.22 13.79
C MET A 1 -16.24 21.09 12.80
N ASP A 2 -16.67 21.31 11.57
CA ASP A 2 -16.83 20.23 10.57
C ASP A 2 -15.53 19.42 10.52
N ASP A 3 -15.61 18.12 10.81
CA ASP A 3 -14.48 17.20 10.74
C ASP A 3 -14.06 17.10 9.27
N VAL A 4 -13.20 18.00 8.83
CA VAL A 4 -12.62 17.98 7.50
C VAL A 4 -11.82 16.69 7.38
N PHE A 5 -12.26 15.79 6.51
CA PHE A 5 -11.55 14.58 6.15
C PHE A 5 -10.06 14.88 5.91
N LEU A 6 -9.18 14.17 6.61
CA LEU A 6 -7.74 14.32 6.50
C LEU A 6 -7.16 13.08 5.81
N PRO A 7 -6.55 13.21 4.61
CA PRO A 7 -5.97 12.06 3.92
C PRO A 7 -5.03 11.28 4.83
N GLY A 8 -5.12 9.94 4.83
CA GLY A 8 -4.46 9.07 5.80
C GLY A 8 -2.94 9.23 5.83
N LEU A 9 -2.30 9.47 4.68
CA LEU A 9 -0.86 9.81 4.64
C LEU A 9 -0.54 11.11 5.37
N LYS A 10 -1.40 12.12 5.29
CA LYS A 10 -1.23 13.40 6.01
C LYS A 10 -1.54 13.28 7.49
N LEU A 11 -2.55 12.49 7.85
CA LEU A 11 -2.83 12.16 9.24
C LEU A 11 -1.68 11.38 9.87
N GLY A 12 -1.13 10.37 9.18
CA GLY A 12 0.01 9.57 9.63
C GLY A 12 1.31 10.38 9.77
N GLU A 13 1.60 11.25 8.80
CA GLU A 13 2.74 12.19 8.86
C GLU A 13 2.68 13.07 10.11
N ALA A 14 1.53 13.71 10.34
CA ALA A 14 1.32 14.56 11.50
C ALA A 14 1.35 13.76 12.82
N PHE A 15 0.72 12.58 12.84
CA PHE A 15 0.69 11.73 14.03
C PHE A 15 2.10 11.27 14.42
N TYR A 16 2.92 10.91 13.45
CA TYR A 16 4.32 10.59 13.69
C TYR A 16 5.07 11.81 14.25
N ALA A 17 5.02 12.95 13.56
CA ALA A 17 5.82 14.12 13.91
C ALA A 17 5.43 14.76 15.26
N GLU A 18 4.13 14.79 15.57
CA GLU A 18 3.59 15.54 16.71
C GLU A 18 3.32 14.68 17.95
N ALA A 19 3.08 13.37 17.79
CA ALA A 19 2.72 12.49 18.90
C ALA A 19 3.75 11.37 19.12
N VAL A 20 4.11 10.60 18.09
CA VAL A 20 4.97 9.41 18.26
C VAL A 20 6.43 9.79 18.43
N ARG A 21 6.99 10.61 17.54
CA ARG A 21 8.42 10.96 17.52
C ARG A 21 8.86 11.66 18.82
N PRO A 22 8.14 12.65 19.38
CA PRO A 22 8.54 13.26 20.65
C PRO A 22 8.64 12.26 21.80
N LEU A 23 7.73 11.28 21.85
CA LEU A 23 7.74 10.23 22.87
C LEU A 23 8.91 9.25 22.69
N LEU A 24 9.26 8.92 21.43
CA LEU A 24 10.45 8.14 21.11
C LEU A 24 11.73 8.88 21.50
N ASP A 25 11.86 10.15 21.12
CA ASP A 25 13.04 10.96 21.40
C ASP A 25 13.26 11.18 22.91
N GLU A 26 12.17 11.29 23.68
CA GLU A 26 12.22 11.40 25.14
C GLU A 26 12.58 10.09 25.84
N THR A 27 11.96 8.97 25.43
CA THR A 27 12.08 7.68 26.14
C THR A 27 13.26 6.85 25.66
N PHE A 28 13.60 6.93 24.37
CA PHE A 28 14.67 6.19 23.71
C PHE A 28 15.59 7.15 22.92
N PRO A 29 16.33 8.04 23.59
CA PRO A 29 17.11 9.08 22.92
C PRO A 29 18.11 8.51 21.92
N GLY A 30 18.06 8.99 20.68
CA GLY A 30 18.98 8.58 19.62
C GLY A 30 18.71 7.20 19.02
N LEU A 31 17.52 6.62 19.25
CA LEU A 31 17.11 5.36 18.64
C LEU A 31 17.02 5.50 17.10
N PRO A 32 17.88 4.83 16.32
CA PRO A 32 17.78 4.84 14.86
C PRO A 32 16.51 4.09 14.45
N HIS A 33 15.69 4.73 13.61
CA HIS A 33 14.48 4.12 13.09
C HIS A 33 14.09 4.70 11.72
N ALA A 34 13.17 4.03 11.03
CA ALA A 34 12.35 4.64 10.00
C ALA A 34 10.91 4.78 10.49
N ALA A 35 10.19 5.75 9.95
CA ALA A 35 8.76 5.91 10.12
C ALA A 35 8.09 6.05 8.75
N ALA A 36 7.06 5.25 8.49
CA ALA A 36 6.42 5.21 7.19
C ALA A 36 4.93 4.85 7.31
N LEU A 37 4.21 5.06 6.22
CA LEU A 37 2.91 4.44 5.98
C LEU A 37 2.91 3.88 4.57
N ILE A 38 3.13 2.57 4.48
CA ILE A 38 3.26 1.78 3.26
C ILE A 38 2.49 0.45 3.41
N GLY A 39 2.30 -0.29 2.32
CA GLY A 39 1.66 -1.61 2.39
C GLY A 39 0.14 -1.58 2.17
N SER A 40 -0.66 -2.24 3.01
CA SER A 40 -2.11 -2.28 2.78
C SER A 40 -2.79 -0.98 3.22
N GLY A 41 -3.75 -0.51 2.43
CA GLY A 41 -4.56 0.67 2.74
C GLY A 41 -4.94 1.43 1.47
N SER A 42 -6.10 2.07 1.50
CA SER A 42 -6.56 2.94 0.41
C SER A 42 -5.82 4.28 0.40
N GLU A 43 -5.45 4.73 1.60
CA GLU A 43 -4.68 5.94 1.87
C GLU A 43 -3.29 5.88 1.27
N ILE A 44 -2.72 4.68 1.14
CA ILE A 44 -1.36 4.47 0.63
C ILE A 44 -1.19 5.02 -0.79
N LEU A 45 -2.27 5.01 -1.59
CA LEU A 45 -2.28 5.52 -2.96
C LEU A 45 -3.07 6.82 -3.12
N GLY A 46 -3.54 7.42 -2.01
CA GLY A 46 -4.40 8.61 -2.03
C GLY A 46 -5.78 8.36 -2.62
N PHE A 47 -6.29 7.13 -2.50
CA PHE A 47 -7.64 6.75 -2.93
C PHE A 47 -8.63 6.68 -1.76
N ASP A 48 -8.19 7.09 -0.57
CA ASP A 48 -9.03 7.24 0.59
C ASP A 48 -9.96 8.45 0.43
N ASP A 49 -11.19 8.24 0.88
CA ASP A 49 -12.26 9.21 0.94
C ASP A 49 -13.01 9.06 2.27
N GLU A 50 -14.03 9.89 2.50
CA GLU A 50 -14.85 9.83 3.71
C GLU A 50 -15.46 8.43 3.93
N MET A 51 -15.86 7.73 2.85
CA MET A 51 -16.42 6.39 2.94
C MET A 51 -15.38 5.37 3.45
N SER A 52 -14.12 5.50 3.03
CA SER A 52 -13.03 4.61 3.39
C SER A 52 -12.52 4.78 4.83
N THR A 53 -13.16 5.64 5.62
CA THR A 53 -12.88 5.78 7.06
C THR A 53 -13.57 4.72 7.94
N ASP A 54 -14.40 3.87 7.35
CA ASP A 54 -15.20 2.86 8.02
C ASP A 54 -14.41 1.66 8.55
N HIS A 55 -13.13 1.51 8.19
CA HIS A 55 -12.19 0.54 8.75
C HIS A 55 -10.74 0.95 8.51
N HIS A 56 -9.82 0.61 9.43
CA HIS A 56 -8.36 0.75 9.29
C HIS A 56 -7.81 2.18 9.06
N TYR A 57 -8.68 3.19 9.05
CA TYR A 57 -8.35 4.59 8.97
C TYR A 57 -8.22 5.23 10.36
N GLY A 58 -7.26 6.13 10.52
CA GLY A 58 -7.04 6.89 11.75
C GLY A 58 -5.56 7.24 11.98
N PRO A 59 -5.22 7.80 13.16
CA PRO A 59 -3.84 8.09 13.52
C PRO A 59 -3.01 6.79 13.62
N ARG A 60 -2.23 6.50 12.58
CA ARG A 60 -1.40 5.30 12.48
C ARG A 60 -0.09 5.57 11.76
N VAL A 61 0.94 4.80 12.10
CA VAL A 61 2.26 4.84 11.47
C VAL A 61 2.95 3.49 11.67
N MET A 62 3.85 3.14 10.77
CA MET A 62 4.75 1.99 10.92
C MET A 62 6.13 2.49 11.32
N LEU A 63 6.69 1.91 12.36
CA LEU A 63 8.08 2.11 12.78
C LEU A 63 8.93 0.92 12.32
N PHE A 64 10.12 1.24 11.83
CA PHE A 64 11.11 0.25 11.41
C PHE A 64 12.35 0.42 12.27
N LEU A 65 12.70 -0.61 13.01
CA LEU A 65 13.90 -0.64 13.84
C LEU A 65 15.06 -1.28 13.07
N ALA A 66 16.28 -1.06 13.56
CA ALA A 66 17.44 -1.79 13.07
C ALA A 66 17.28 -3.29 13.30
N ASP A 67 17.80 -4.11 12.38
CA ASP A 67 17.66 -5.57 12.42
C ASP A 67 18.39 -6.22 13.62
N ASP A 68 19.38 -5.52 14.15
CA ASP A 68 20.17 -5.88 15.33
C ASP A 68 19.72 -5.15 16.61
N ALA A 69 18.56 -4.50 16.59
CA ALA A 69 18.00 -3.83 17.77
C ALA A 69 17.71 -4.84 18.90
N ASP A 70 17.70 -4.33 20.14
CA ASP A 70 17.34 -5.12 21.32
C ASP A 70 15.95 -5.77 21.13
N PRO A 71 15.81 -7.10 21.25
CA PRO A 71 14.53 -7.79 21.06
C PRO A 71 13.41 -7.36 22.01
N SER A 72 13.75 -6.72 23.15
CA SER A 72 12.77 -6.18 24.10
C SER A 72 12.21 -4.81 23.69
N LEU A 73 12.87 -4.13 22.75
CA LEU A 73 12.55 -2.76 22.37
C LEU A 73 11.17 -2.61 21.72
N PRO A 74 10.69 -3.50 20.82
CA PRO A 74 9.34 -3.39 20.27
C PRO A 74 8.26 -3.38 21.35
N ASP A 75 8.34 -4.28 22.33
CA ASP A 75 7.35 -4.36 23.41
C ASP A 75 7.43 -3.13 24.33
N ALA A 76 8.64 -2.64 24.63
CA ALA A 76 8.84 -1.42 25.40
C ALA A 76 8.24 -0.19 24.70
N ILE A 77 8.42 -0.06 23.37
CA ILE A 77 7.83 1.03 22.58
C ILE A 77 6.31 0.92 22.55
N ARG A 78 5.75 -0.28 22.32
CA ARG A 78 4.30 -0.51 22.33
C ARG A 78 3.68 -0.11 23.67
N GLN A 79 4.26 -0.57 24.76
CA GLN A 79 3.74 -0.24 26.10
C GLN A 79 3.83 1.27 26.37
N MET A 80 4.97 1.89 26.06
CA MET A 80 5.16 3.33 26.23
C MET A 80 4.11 4.13 25.44
N LEU A 81 3.88 3.80 24.16
CA LEU A 81 2.90 4.48 23.33
C LEU A 81 1.48 4.25 23.82
N ALA A 82 1.15 3.03 24.26
CA ALA A 82 -0.16 2.72 24.82
C ALA A 82 -0.46 3.58 26.06
N ASP A 83 0.53 3.80 26.92
CA ASP A 83 0.34 4.56 28.17
C ASP A 83 0.37 6.09 27.96
N ARG A 84 1.08 6.57 26.93
CA ARG A 84 1.42 8.00 26.80
C ARG A 84 0.78 8.73 25.62
N LEU A 85 0.30 8.02 24.61
CA LEU A 85 -0.38 8.69 23.48
C LEU A 85 -1.64 9.41 23.97
N PRO A 86 -1.95 10.60 23.41
CA PRO A 86 -3.19 11.29 23.74
C PRO A 86 -4.38 10.47 23.23
N TYR A 87 -5.50 10.46 23.96
CA TYR A 87 -6.71 9.74 23.54
C TYR A 87 -7.32 10.24 22.23
N ARG A 88 -7.02 11.48 21.85
CA ARG A 88 -7.43 12.08 20.57
C ARG A 88 -6.27 12.79 19.91
N PHE A 89 -6.21 12.70 18.59
CA PHE A 89 -5.26 13.43 17.76
C PHE A 89 -6.00 14.04 16.57
N ARG A 90 -5.93 15.37 16.43
CA ARG A 90 -6.58 16.14 15.34
C ARG A 90 -8.06 15.79 15.12
N GLY A 91 -8.80 15.57 16.20
CA GLY A 91 -10.23 15.22 16.14
C GLY A 91 -10.52 13.73 16.08
N TYR A 92 -9.53 12.86 15.83
CA TYR A 92 -9.72 11.40 15.76
C TYR A 92 -9.31 10.70 17.06
N PRO A 93 -9.99 9.63 17.49
CA PRO A 93 -9.44 8.73 18.51
C PRO A 93 -8.09 8.15 18.07
N THR A 94 -7.21 7.88 19.03
CA THR A 94 -5.94 7.16 18.78
C THR A 94 -6.03 5.67 19.11
N SER A 95 -7.09 5.26 19.81
CA SER A 95 -7.36 3.86 20.13
C SER A 95 -8.20 3.20 19.04
N PHE A 96 -7.96 1.92 18.83
CA PHE A 96 -8.67 1.05 17.90
C PHE A 96 -9.31 -0.12 18.66
N THR A 97 -10.33 -0.74 18.09
CA THR A 97 -10.84 -2.03 18.60
C THR A 97 -9.77 -3.12 18.49
N ALA A 98 -9.92 -4.23 19.22
CA ALA A 98 -9.11 -5.41 18.96
C ALA A 98 -9.33 -5.93 17.52
N PRO A 99 -8.34 -6.59 16.89
CA PRO A 99 -8.52 -7.21 15.58
C PRO A 99 -9.68 -8.20 15.59
N ASN A 100 -10.65 -8.01 14.69
CA ASN A 100 -11.79 -8.92 14.58
C ASN A 100 -11.39 -10.22 13.86
N PRO A 101 -11.35 -11.38 14.53
CA PRO A 101 -10.96 -12.64 13.89
C PRO A 101 -11.97 -13.10 12.82
N ASP A 102 -13.23 -12.68 12.92
CA ASP A 102 -14.30 -13.05 11.98
C ASP A 102 -14.36 -12.13 10.75
N ASP A 103 -13.53 -11.07 10.73
CA ASP A 103 -13.49 -10.08 9.65
C ASP A 103 -12.05 -9.71 9.30
N ASN A 104 -11.21 -10.70 9.00
CA ASN A 104 -9.83 -10.52 8.53
C ASN A 104 -8.96 -9.57 9.39
N GLY A 105 -9.21 -9.52 10.70
CA GLY A 105 -8.49 -8.64 11.62
C GLY A 105 -8.90 -7.17 11.52
N VAL A 106 -10.10 -6.86 11.02
CA VAL A 106 -10.60 -5.48 10.94
C VAL A 106 -10.55 -4.82 12.32
N GLN A 107 -10.02 -3.60 12.37
CA GLN A 107 -10.13 -2.73 13.55
C GLN A 107 -10.70 -1.37 13.19
N LEU A 108 -11.54 -0.87 14.08
CA LEU A 108 -12.25 0.41 13.98
C LEU A 108 -11.69 1.39 15.00
N LEU A 109 -11.87 2.70 14.77
CA LEU A 109 -11.56 3.69 15.79
C LEU A 109 -12.47 3.51 17.01
N GLU A 110 -11.87 3.53 18.20
CA GLU A 110 -12.56 3.40 19.48
C GLU A 110 -12.19 4.60 20.36
N ALA A 111 -13.19 5.36 20.80
CA ALA A 111 -12.95 6.44 21.74
C ALA A 111 -12.82 5.86 23.16
N VAL A 112 -11.71 6.16 23.82
CA VAL A 112 -11.47 5.85 25.23
C VAL A 112 -11.13 7.12 25.99
N GLU A 113 -11.45 7.18 27.28
CA GLU A 113 -11.20 8.36 28.14
C GLU A 113 -10.21 8.07 29.28
N SER A 114 -9.83 6.80 29.46
CA SER A 114 -8.93 6.35 30.53
C SER A 114 -8.27 5.03 30.16
N GLY A 115 -7.13 4.73 30.77
CA GLY A 115 -6.39 3.49 30.53
C GLY A 115 -5.49 3.55 29.29
N PRO A 116 -4.86 2.42 28.91
CA PRO A 116 -3.97 2.37 27.76
C PRO A 116 -4.71 2.46 26.43
N VAL A 117 -4.10 3.13 25.46
CA VAL A 117 -4.57 3.25 24.08
C VAL A 117 -4.20 1.99 23.30
N ASN A 118 -5.16 1.36 22.64
CA ASN A 118 -4.88 0.32 21.64
C ASN A 118 -4.52 0.99 20.31
N HIS A 119 -3.30 1.52 20.22
CA HIS A 119 -2.85 2.31 19.07
C HIS A 119 -2.55 1.44 17.84
N ARG A 120 -2.55 2.06 16.65
CA ARG A 120 -2.17 1.39 15.39
C ARG A 120 -0.74 1.73 14.95
N VAL A 121 0.18 1.84 15.91
CA VAL A 121 1.63 1.90 15.63
C VAL A 121 2.17 0.47 15.48
N GLU A 122 2.50 0.11 14.25
CA GLU A 122 3.11 -1.19 13.93
C GLU A 122 4.62 -1.07 13.95
N ILE A 123 5.33 -2.11 14.38
CA ILE A 123 6.79 -2.11 14.55
C ILE A 123 7.34 -3.33 13.85
N PHE A 124 8.34 -3.13 12.99
CA PHE A 124 9.00 -4.16 12.19
C PHE A 124 10.51 -3.90 12.15
N THR A 125 11.28 -4.87 11.65
CA THR A 125 12.51 -4.58 10.91
C THR A 125 12.21 -4.47 9.41
N VAL A 126 13.10 -3.83 8.63
CA VAL A 126 12.92 -3.76 7.17
C VAL A 126 12.88 -5.17 6.54
N PRO A 127 13.77 -6.12 6.88
CA PRO A 127 13.67 -7.51 6.40
C PRO A 127 12.37 -8.21 6.77
N GLU A 128 11.88 -8.05 8.00
CA GLU A 128 10.62 -8.66 8.44
C GLU A 128 9.43 -8.17 7.61
N PHE A 129 9.33 -6.86 7.38
CA PHE A 129 8.27 -6.30 6.55
C PHE A 129 8.35 -6.80 5.10
N MET A 130 9.54 -6.82 4.50
CA MET A 130 9.68 -7.30 3.11
C MET A 130 9.36 -8.79 2.99
N THR A 131 9.75 -9.59 3.97
CA THR A 131 9.40 -11.03 4.02
C THR A 131 7.90 -11.22 4.20
N GLY A 132 7.28 -10.54 5.18
CA GLY A 132 5.86 -10.69 5.48
C GLY A 132 4.95 -10.12 4.39
N TYR A 133 5.30 -8.95 3.84
CA TYR A 133 4.46 -8.24 2.88
C TYR A 133 4.74 -8.63 1.42
N LEU A 134 6.00 -8.77 1.02
CA LEU A 134 6.36 -9.10 -0.37
C LEU A 134 6.78 -10.56 -0.56
N GLY A 135 7.06 -11.30 0.52
CA GLY A 135 7.56 -12.68 0.41
C GLY A 135 9.01 -12.76 -0.08
N ILE A 136 9.82 -11.71 0.15
CA ILE A 136 11.21 -11.66 -0.31
C ILE A 136 12.19 -11.56 0.85
N ASP A 137 13.31 -12.27 0.71
CA ASP A 137 14.49 -12.11 1.55
C ASP A 137 15.43 -11.09 0.89
N LEU A 138 15.67 -9.97 1.57
CA LEU A 138 16.54 -8.90 1.07
C LEU A 138 18.02 -9.28 1.00
N ALA A 139 18.44 -10.33 1.71
CA ALA A 139 19.80 -10.87 1.65
C ALA A 139 20.06 -11.65 0.35
N GLN A 140 19.00 -12.07 -0.35
CA GLN A 140 19.09 -12.76 -1.63
C GLN A 140 19.00 -11.78 -2.81
N PRO A 141 19.65 -12.08 -3.95
CA PRO A 141 19.45 -11.31 -5.17
C PRO A 141 18.01 -11.46 -5.67
N LEU A 142 17.42 -10.36 -6.11
CA LEU A 142 16.10 -10.38 -6.77
C LEU A 142 16.27 -10.81 -8.23
N THR A 143 16.21 -12.12 -8.46
CA THR A 143 16.30 -12.73 -9.79
C THR A 143 15.04 -12.46 -10.63
N PRO A 144 15.08 -12.65 -11.97
CA PRO A 144 13.90 -12.43 -12.81
C PRO A 144 12.66 -13.23 -12.39
N ASP A 145 12.83 -14.48 -11.94
CA ASP A 145 11.73 -15.32 -11.46
C ASP A 145 11.09 -14.78 -10.17
N VAL A 146 11.90 -14.25 -9.23
CA VAL A 146 11.40 -13.56 -8.04
C VAL A 146 10.60 -12.32 -8.45
N TRP A 147 11.14 -11.49 -9.35
CA TRP A 147 10.43 -10.30 -9.84
C TRP A 147 9.09 -10.61 -10.51
N LEU A 148 9.01 -11.71 -11.27
CA LEU A 148 7.79 -12.14 -11.95
C LEU A 148 6.74 -12.71 -10.98
N ALA A 149 7.17 -13.20 -9.81
CA ALA A 149 6.28 -13.69 -8.76
C ALA A 149 5.69 -12.56 -7.88
N LEU A 150 6.31 -11.36 -7.88
CA LEU A 150 5.88 -10.25 -7.05
C LEU A 150 4.55 -9.63 -7.54
N PRO A 151 3.51 -9.54 -6.68
CA PRO A 151 2.26 -8.91 -7.06
C PRO A 151 2.43 -7.41 -7.27
N GLN A 152 2.04 -6.88 -8.44
CA GLN A 152 2.16 -5.47 -8.78
C GLN A 152 1.49 -4.55 -7.76
N GLN A 153 0.32 -4.92 -7.25
CA GLN A 153 -0.41 -4.11 -6.28
C GLN A 153 0.34 -3.96 -4.95
N ARG A 154 1.13 -4.97 -4.54
CA ARG A 154 1.96 -4.88 -3.34
C ARG A 154 3.23 -4.08 -3.59
N LEU A 155 3.85 -4.24 -4.77
CA LEU A 155 4.94 -3.35 -5.17
C LEU A 155 4.47 -1.89 -5.22
N ARG A 156 3.30 -1.64 -5.81
CA ARG A 156 2.68 -0.32 -5.91
C ARG A 156 2.53 0.35 -4.55
N THR A 157 2.10 -0.38 -3.53
CA THR A 157 1.90 0.19 -2.20
C THR A 157 3.16 0.26 -1.35
N THR A 158 4.16 -0.59 -1.59
CA THR A 158 5.50 -0.43 -0.99
C THR A 158 6.20 0.82 -1.52
N VAL A 159 6.11 1.10 -2.82
CA VAL A 159 6.75 2.28 -3.43
C VAL A 159 5.89 3.54 -3.36
N GLY A 160 4.57 3.41 -3.33
CA GLY A 160 3.62 4.53 -3.45
C GLY A 160 3.24 5.23 -2.16
N GLY A 161 3.46 4.61 -0.99
CA GLY A 161 3.19 5.24 0.30
C GLY A 161 4.23 6.31 0.69
N ALA A 162 4.23 6.69 1.97
CA ALA A 162 5.10 7.75 2.47
C ALA A 162 6.13 7.22 3.48
N VAL A 163 7.34 7.78 3.45
CA VAL A 163 8.38 7.62 4.47
C VAL A 163 8.62 9.01 5.06
N TYR A 164 8.40 9.13 6.36
CA TYR A 164 8.46 10.39 7.11
C TYR A 164 9.84 10.61 7.76
N HIS A 165 10.55 9.52 8.05
CA HIS A 165 11.88 9.49 8.65
C HIS A 165 12.57 8.19 8.25
N ASP A 166 13.89 8.21 8.02
CA ASP A 166 14.65 7.00 7.70
C ASP A 166 16.12 7.09 8.12
N GLU A 167 16.49 6.28 9.11
CA GLU A 167 17.87 6.07 9.55
C GLU A 167 18.30 4.59 9.47
N VAL A 168 17.41 3.71 8.96
CA VAL A 168 17.64 2.26 8.89
C VAL A 168 17.63 1.72 7.46
N GLY A 169 17.48 2.59 6.47
CA GLY A 169 17.65 2.28 5.04
C GLY A 169 16.38 1.76 4.35
N LEU A 170 15.19 2.07 4.87
CA LEU A 170 13.92 1.72 4.24
C LEU A 170 13.80 2.32 2.84
N GLU A 171 14.18 3.59 2.66
CA GLU A 171 14.08 4.30 1.38
C GLU A 171 15.02 3.70 0.33
N ALA A 172 16.21 3.25 0.75
CA ALA A 172 17.14 2.55 -0.14
C ALA A 172 16.54 1.23 -0.67
N VAL A 173 15.80 0.49 0.17
CA VAL A 173 15.07 -0.70 -0.26
C VAL A 173 13.91 -0.35 -1.20
N ARG A 174 13.14 0.71 -0.90
CA ARG A 174 12.08 1.20 -1.79
C ARG A 174 12.60 1.60 -3.17
N GLN A 175 13.76 2.23 -3.24
CA GLN A 175 14.42 2.59 -4.51
C GLN A 175 14.81 1.36 -5.34
N ARG A 176 15.30 0.29 -4.70
CA ARG A 176 15.56 -1.00 -5.39
C ARG A 176 14.29 -1.62 -5.97
N LEU A 177 13.14 -1.33 -5.38
CA LEU A 177 11.83 -1.81 -5.79
C LEU A 177 11.06 -0.81 -6.67
N ALA A 178 11.64 0.35 -7.00
CA ALA A 178 10.95 1.44 -7.67
C ALA A 178 10.40 1.03 -9.05
N TRP A 179 11.15 0.21 -9.79
CA TRP A 179 10.69 -0.36 -11.05
C TRP A 179 11.36 -1.71 -11.37
N TYR A 180 10.74 -2.45 -12.29
CA TYR A 180 11.28 -3.70 -12.81
C TYR A 180 12.65 -3.54 -13.47
N PRO A 181 13.55 -4.54 -13.34
CA PRO A 181 14.70 -4.68 -14.22
C PRO A 181 14.27 -4.71 -15.68
N ARG A 182 15.12 -4.18 -16.57
CA ARG A 182 14.78 -3.98 -17.99
C ARG A 182 14.23 -5.24 -18.68
N ASP A 183 14.86 -6.39 -18.46
CA ASP A 183 14.47 -7.61 -19.17
C ASP A 183 13.14 -8.18 -18.66
N VAL A 184 12.87 -8.06 -17.35
CA VAL A 184 11.56 -8.39 -16.76
C VAL A 184 10.48 -7.45 -17.32
N TRP A 185 10.76 -6.15 -17.39
CA TRP A 185 9.83 -5.17 -17.93
C TRP A 185 9.49 -5.45 -19.40
N LEU A 186 10.49 -5.71 -20.25
CA LEU A 186 10.29 -6.05 -21.65
C LEU A 186 9.52 -7.37 -21.82
N TYR A 187 9.80 -8.37 -20.99
CA TYR A 187 9.04 -9.60 -20.95
C TYR A 187 7.56 -9.36 -20.62
N LEU A 188 7.27 -8.55 -19.60
CA LEU A 188 5.89 -8.22 -19.21
C LEU A 188 5.14 -7.46 -20.32
N LEU A 189 5.82 -6.54 -21.01
CA LEU A 189 5.27 -5.85 -22.19
C LEU A 189 4.96 -6.84 -23.32
N ALA A 190 5.91 -7.71 -23.67
CA ALA A 190 5.72 -8.72 -24.71
C ALA A 190 4.58 -9.68 -24.37
N ALA A 191 4.50 -10.12 -23.11
CA ALA A 191 3.42 -10.98 -22.62
C ALA A 191 2.05 -10.27 -22.68
N GLY A 192 2.00 -8.97 -22.38
CA GLY A 192 0.78 -8.17 -22.52
C GLY A 192 0.28 -8.10 -23.96
N TRP A 193 1.15 -7.77 -24.91
CA TRP A 193 0.82 -7.76 -26.33
C TRP A 193 0.42 -9.14 -26.86
N ALA A 194 1.09 -10.20 -26.41
CA ALA A 194 0.74 -11.57 -26.79
C ALA A 194 -0.69 -11.95 -26.34
N ARG A 195 -1.10 -11.57 -25.12
CA ARG A 195 -2.47 -11.81 -24.63
C ARG A 195 -3.52 -11.11 -25.49
N ILE A 196 -3.27 -9.86 -25.89
CA ILE A 196 -4.16 -9.12 -26.77
C ILE A 196 -4.29 -9.82 -28.13
N GLY A 197 -3.16 -10.14 -28.78
CA GLY A 197 -3.18 -10.79 -30.10
C GLY A 197 -3.85 -12.17 -30.10
N GLN A 198 -3.80 -12.89 -28.99
CA GLN A 198 -4.48 -14.19 -28.84
C GLN A 198 -6.01 -14.06 -28.77
N GLU A 199 -6.54 -12.93 -28.30
CA GLU A 199 -7.98 -12.78 -28.02
C GLU A 199 -8.71 -11.77 -28.90
N GLU A 200 -8.02 -10.80 -29.52
CA GLU A 200 -8.66 -9.66 -30.21
C GLU A 200 -9.65 -10.10 -31.30
N HIS A 201 -9.33 -11.17 -32.01
CA HIS A 201 -10.16 -11.71 -33.09
C HIS A 201 -11.34 -12.55 -32.60
N LEU A 202 -11.36 -12.93 -31.31
CA LEU A 202 -12.37 -13.83 -30.72
C LEU A 202 -13.61 -13.06 -30.27
N MET A 203 -13.47 -11.82 -29.80
CA MET A 203 -14.58 -11.00 -29.29
C MET A 203 -15.72 -10.88 -30.31
N GLY A 204 -15.39 -10.44 -31.53
CA GLY A 204 -16.37 -10.28 -32.61
C GLY A 204 -16.90 -11.62 -33.14
N ARG A 205 -16.10 -12.69 -33.07
CA ARG A 205 -16.52 -14.03 -33.47
C ARG A 205 -17.54 -14.63 -32.51
N ALA A 206 -17.37 -14.42 -31.20
CA ALA A 206 -18.34 -14.83 -30.20
C ALA A 206 -19.70 -14.12 -30.43
N GLY A 207 -19.69 -12.81 -30.65
CA GLY A 207 -20.89 -12.05 -30.99
C GLY A 207 -21.56 -12.54 -32.29
N TYR A 208 -20.77 -12.81 -33.33
CA TYR A 208 -21.30 -13.38 -34.59
C TYR A 208 -21.99 -14.75 -34.39
N ALA A 209 -21.53 -15.54 -33.42
CA ALA A 209 -22.13 -16.83 -33.06
C ALA A 209 -23.37 -16.69 -32.14
N GLY A 210 -23.75 -15.46 -31.76
CA GLY A 210 -24.84 -15.18 -30.81
C GLY A 210 -24.45 -15.38 -29.34
N ASP A 211 -23.16 -15.53 -29.03
CA ASP A 211 -22.65 -15.63 -27.66
C ASP A 211 -22.25 -14.25 -27.12
N GLU A 212 -23.25 -13.48 -26.69
CA GLU A 212 -23.06 -12.15 -26.12
C GLU A 212 -22.28 -12.17 -24.80
N ILE A 213 -22.45 -13.22 -23.97
CA ILE A 213 -21.71 -13.36 -22.72
C ILE A 213 -20.23 -13.58 -23.01
N GLY A 214 -19.92 -14.50 -23.94
CA GLY A 214 -18.55 -14.75 -24.37
C GLY A 214 -17.90 -13.50 -24.98
N SER A 215 -18.63 -12.77 -25.83
CA SER A 215 -18.16 -11.52 -26.41
C SER A 215 -17.82 -10.48 -25.34
N ALA A 216 -18.73 -10.24 -24.39
CA ALA A 216 -18.52 -9.29 -23.30
C ALA A 216 -17.34 -9.68 -22.38
N LEU A 217 -17.19 -10.97 -22.06
CA LEU A 217 -16.06 -11.46 -21.24
C LEU A 217 -14.71 -11.27 -21.95
N ILE A 218 -14.64 -11.50 -23.26
CA ILE A 218 -13.43 -11.25 -24.05
C ILE A 218 -13.14 -9.75 -24.12
N GLY A 219 -14.15 -8.93 -24.41
CA GLY A 219 -14.03 -7.47 -24.46
C GLY A 219 -13.47 -6.89 -23.15
N ALA A 220 -14.03 -7.28 -22.01
CA ALA A 220 -13.55 -6.84 -20.71
C ALA A 220 -12.09 -7.26 -20.42
N ARG A 221 -11.66 -8.45 -20.89
CA ARG A 221 -10.26 -8.90 -20.74
C ARG A 221 -9.31 -8.10 -21.63
N LEU A 222 -9.70 -7.80 -22.86
CA LEU A 222 -8.93 -6.95 -23.78
C LEU A 222 -8.75 -5.55 -23.21
N VAL A 223 -9.84 -4.91 -22.73
CA VAL A 223 -9.78 -3.61 -22.06
C VAL A 223 -8.81 -3.64 -20.88
N ARG A 224 -8.92 -4.65 -20.01
CA ARG A 224 -8.01 -4.82 -18.88
C ARG A 224 -6.55 -4.96 -19.32
N ASP A 225 -6.27 -5.72 -20.37
CA ASP A 225 -4.89 -5.92 -20.84
C ASP A 225 -4.30 -4.69 -21.52
N VAL A 226 -5.10 -3.90 -22.25
CA VAL A 226 -4.69 -2.58 -22.76
C VAL A 226 -4.34 -1.63 -21.62
N MET A 227 -5.20 -1.52 -20.61
CA MET A 227 -4.93 -0.69 -19.43
C MET A 227 -3.66 -1.15 -18.68
N ARG A 228 -3.43 -2.46 -18.55
CA ARG A 228 -2.19 -3.01 -17.95
C ARG A 228 -0.94 -2.65 -18.75
N LEU A 229 -1.03 -2.66 -20.08
CA LEU A 229 0.08 -2.22 -20.94
C LEU A 229 0.38 -0.74 -20.72
N CYS A 230 -0.65 0.10 -20.52
CA CYS A 230 -0.46 1.51 -20.22
C CYS A 230 0.33 1.73 -18.91
N PHE A 231 -0.04 1.01 -17.84
CA PHE A 231 0.73 0.99 -16.58
C PHE A 231 2.19 0.59 -16.80
N LEU A 232 2.44 -0.48 -17.59
CA LEU A 232 3.80 -0.92 -17.91
C LEU A 232 4.57 0.12 -18.73
N MET A 233 3.93 0.75 -19.71
CA MET A 233 4.57 1.76 -20.57
C MET A 233 4.95 3.02 -19.78
N GLU A 234 4.10 3.45 -18.86
CA GLU A 234 4.34 4.59 -17.96
C GLU A 234 5.14 4.23 -16.71
N ARG A 235 5.67 2.99 -16.65
CA ARG A 235 6.49 2.49 -15.54
C ARG A 235 5.86 2.70 -14.16
N THR A 236 4.57 2.40 -14.08
CA THR A 236 3.78 2.48 -12.85
C THR A 236 3.17 1.11 -12.56
N TYR A 237 3.33 0.61 -11.34
CA TYR A 237 2.72 -0.66 -10.95
C TYR A 237 1.19 -0.53 -10.90
N ALA A 238 0.48 -1.50 -11.45
CA ALA A 238 -0.97 -1.54 -11.35
C ALA A 238 -1.44 -1.67 -9.89
N PRO A 239 -2.50 -0.95 -9.46
CA PRO A 239 -3.04 -1.05 -8.11
C PRO A 239 -3.95 -2.28 -7.95
N TYR A 240 -4.61 -2.38 -6.79
CA TYR A 240 -5.69 -3.33 -6.56
C TYR A 240 -6.85 -3.14 -7.56
N PRO A 241 -7.59 -4.22 -7.93
CA PRO A 241 -8.68 -4.15 -8.90
C PRO A 241 -9.74 -3.08 -8.63
N LYS A 242 -10.07 -2.85 -7.34
CA LYS A 242 -11.02 -1.81 -6.90
C LYS A 242 -10.70 -0.42 -7.47
N TRP A 243 -9.41 -0.08 -7.58
CA TRP A 243 -8.96 1.25 -8.03
C TRP A 243 -8.32 1.24 -9.42
N PHE A 244 -8.42 0.13 -10.15
CA PHE A 244 -7.71 -0.04 -11.40
C PHE A 244 -8.13 1.00 -12.46
N GLY A 245 -9.43 1.26 -12.60
CA GLY A 245 -9.95 2.31 -13.48
C GLY A 245 -9.59 3.73 -13.01
N THR A 246 -9.71 4.01 -11.71
CA THR A 246 -9.35 5.32 -11.13
C THR A 246 -7.88 5.65 -11.36
N ALA A 247 -6.98 4.71 -11.05
CA ALA A 247 -5.56 4.88 -11.27
C ALA A 247 -5.20 4.97 -12.75
N PHE A 248 -5.88 4.22 -13.62
CA PHE A 248 -5.65 4.28 -15.05
C PHE A 248 -5.95 5.68 -15.62
N ARG A 249 -7.03 6.33 -15.15
CA ARG A 249 -7.34 7.71 -15.57
C ARG A 249 -6.31 8.74 -15.15
N GLN A 250 -5.48 8.43 -14.13
CA GLN A 250 -4.40 9.31 -13.66
C GLN A 250 -3.09 9.13 -14.44
N LEU A 251 -3.00 8.10 -15.29
CA LEU A 251 -1.88 7.94 -16.23
C LEU A 251 -1.91 9.04 -17.29
N ALA A 252 -0.75 9.38 -17.86
CA ALA A 252 -0.63 10.39 -18.91
C ALA A 252 -1.45 10.02 -20.16
N CYS A 253 -1.54 8.75 -20.53
CA CYS A 253 -2.38 8.25 -21.62
C CYS A 253 -3.86 8.06 -21.24
N GLY A 254 -4.20 8.16 -19.95
CA GLY A 254 -5.54 7.91 -19.43
C GLY A 254 -6.64 8.76 -20.09
N PRO A 255 -6.48 10.10 -20.21
CA PRO A 255 -7.47 10.96 -20.84
C PRO A 255 -7.76 10.62 -22.31
N GLU A 256 -6.77 10.11 -23.05
CA GLU A 256 -6.93 9.75 -24.46
C GLU A 256 -7.58 8.37 -24.63
N LEU A 257 -7.17 7.40 -23.82
CA LEU A 257 -7.58 6.01 -23.99
C LEU A 257 -8.87 5.65 -23.23
N ALA A 258 -9.18 6.30 -22.12
CA ALA A 258 -10.38 5.96 -21.34
C ALA A 258 -11.69 6.04 -22.15
N PRO A 259 -11.95 7.05 -23.00
CA PRO A 259 -13.18 7.12 -23.79
C PRO A 259 -13.35 6.00 -24.82
N VAL A 260 -12.27 5.31 -25.21
CA VAL A 260 -12.28 4.20 -26.18
C VAL A 260 -12.50 2.85 -25.49
N LEU A 261 -12.27 2.79 -24.17
CA LEU A 261 -12.30 1.58 -23.36
C LEU A 261 -13.56 1.44 -22.50
N GLU A 262 -14.43 2.45 -22.51
CA GLU A 262 -15.76 2.49 -21.88
C GLU A 262 -16.86 1.96 -22.80
#